data_AF-R5L3C0-F1
#
_entry.id   AF-R5L3C0-F1
#
_cell.length_a   1.000
_cell.length_b   1.000
_cell.length_c   1.000
_cell.angle_alpha   90.00
_cell.angle_beta   90.00
_cell.angle_gamma   90.00
#
_symmetry.space_group_name_H-M   'P 1'
#
loop_
_entity.id
_entity.type
_entity.pdbx_description
1 polymer ?
#
loop_
_entity_poly.entity_id
_entity_poly.type
_entity_poly.pdbx_seq_one_letter_code
_entity_poly.pdbx_strand_id
1 'polypeptide(L)'
;MRVVSNNTNKRVAPLAALLGLEFTANGAKPLTFGVNRAVKAMGAAKSETLVVGDQIFTDVMAGNLAGIRTVLVEPFHLEKTWTFRLKRRVESVVFHRDYSKLEEK
;
A
#
# COMPACT_ATOMS: atom_id res chain seq x y z
N MET A 1 -8.10 -5.95 11.27
CA MET A 1 -7.38 -5.12 10.27
C MET A 1 -5.89 -5.24 10.54
N ARG A 2 -5.06 -5.36 9.50
CA ARG A 2 -3.60 -5.54 9.64
C ARG A 2 -2.85 -4.62 8.69
N VAL A 3 -1.78 -3.99 9.17
CA VAL A 3 -0.92 -3.10 8.35
C VAL A 3 0.11 -3.94 7.59
N VAL A 4 0.30 -3.68 6.30
CA VAL A 4 1.39 -4.31 5.52
C VAL A 4 2.34 -3.24 5.01
N SER A 5 3.61 -3.32 5.41
CA SER A 5 4.61 -2.29 5.08
C SER A 5 5.90 -2.91 4.58
N ASN A 6 6.52 -2.27 3.57
CA ASN A 6 7.88 -2.62 3.13
C ASN A 6 8.95 -2.22 4.14
N ASN A 7 8.57 -1.48 5.18
CA ASN A 7 9.51 -1.02 6.19
C ASN A 7 9.89 -2.13 7.18
N THR A 8 10.97 -1.88 7.91
CA THR A 8 11.46 -2.79 8.94
C THR A 8 10.56 -2.81 10.16
N ASN A 9 10.61 -3.92 10.91
CA ASN A 9 9.86 -4.07 12.15
C ASN A 9 10.10 -2.90 13.13
N LYS A 10 11.35 -2.43 13.24
CA LYS A 10 11.75 -1.29 14.09
C LYS A 10 10.94 -0.01 13.80
N ARG A 11 10.54 0.23 12.55
CA ARG A 11 9.76 1.42 12.17
C ARG A 11 8.26 1.18 12.20
N VAL A 12 7.79 -0.04 11.93
CA VAL A 12 6.35 -0.34 11.87
C VAL A 12 5.78 -0.61 13.26
N ALA A 13 6.51 -1.30 14.13
CA ALA A 13 6.00 -1.72 15.45
C ALA A 13 5.54 -0.55 16.33
N PRO A 14 6.28 0.57 16.47
CA PRO A 14 5.82 1.70 17.29
C PRO A 14 4.51 2.29 16.77
N LEU A 15 4.37 2.46 15.45
CA LEU A 15 3.16 2.98 14.84
C LEU A 15 1.98 2.02 15.01
N ALA A 16 2.21 0.73 14.81
CA ALA A 16 1.19 -0.30 14.96
C ALA A 16 0.71 -0.41 16.41
N ALA A 17 1.63 -0.30 17.38
CA ALA A 17 1.31 -0.28 18.81
C ALA A 17 0.46 0.94 19.20
N LEU A 18 0.81 2.12 18.70
CA LEU A 18 0.03 3.36 18.94
C LEU A 18 -1.41 3.25 18.41
N LEU A 19 -1.61 2.55 17.30
CA LEU A 19 -2.92 2.36 16.67
C LEU A 19 -3.66 1.11 17.17
N GLY A 20 -3.04 0.29 18.03
CA GLY A 20 -3.60 -0.99 18.47
C GLY A 20 -3.82 -1.99 17.33
N LEU A 21 -3.03 -1.91 16.25
CA LEU A 21 -3.17 -2.73 15.05
C LEU A 21 -2.07 -3.79 14.98
N GLU A 22 -2.44 -4.94 14.42
CA GLU A 22 -1.44 -5.92 14.01
C GLU A 22 -0.72 -5.48 12.72
N PHE A 23 0.48 -5.99 12.47
CA PHE A 23 1.25 -5.62 11.28
C PHE A 23 2.10 -6.75 10.67
N THR A 24 2.40 -6.60 9.40
CA THR A 24 3.37 -7.38 8.63
C THR A 24 4.43 -6.42 8.09
N ALA A 25 5.60 -6.42 8.73
CA ALA A 25 6.77 -5.69 8.26
C ALA A 25 7.53 -6.46 7.17
N ASN A 26 8.43 -5.77 6.47
CA ASN A 26 9.20 -6.31 5.34
C ASN A 26 8.29 -6.97 4.29
N GLY A 27 7.24 -6.27 3.89
CA GLY A 27 6.18 -6.78 3.02
C GLY A 27 6.60 -7.04 1.57
N ALA A 28 7.75 -6.51 1.14
CA ALA A 28 8.32 -6.69 -0.20
C ALA A 28 7.41 -6.33 -1.39
N LYS A 29 6.41 -5.46 -1.19
CA LYS A 29 5.56 -4.91 -2.25
C LYS A 29 6.43 -4.28 -3.34
N PRO A 30 6.16 -4.49 -4.64
CA PRO A 30 4.92 -5.05 -5.22
C PRO A 30 4.81 -6.58 -5.19
N LEU A 31 5.80 -7.31 -4.65
CA LEU A 31 5.68 -8.77 -4.53
C LEU A 31 4.57 -9.15 -3.55
N THR A 32 3.97 -10.32 -3.76
CA THR A 32 2.80 -10.80 -3.01
C THR A 32 3.15 -11.32 -1.61
N PHE A 33 4.43 -11.42 -1.25
CA PHE A 33 4.88 -12.08 -0.01
C PHE A 33 4.27 -11.48 1.25
N GLY A 34 4.36 -10.15 1.43
CA GLY A 34 3.80 -9.46 2.59
C GLY A 34 2.28 -9.58 2.66
N VAL A 35 1.62 -9.47 1.52
CA VAL A 35 0.16 -9.56 1.40
C VAL A 35 -0.31 -10.98 1.76
N ASN A 36 0.26 -12.02 1.17
CA ASN A 36 -0.09 -13.41 1.47
C ASN A 36 0.20 -13.77 2.94
N ARG A 37 1.30 -13.27 3.52
CA ARG A 37 1.59 -13.45 4.95
C ARG A 37 0.54 -12.78 5.83
N ALA A 38 0.10 -11.57 5.48
CA ALA A 38 -0.95 -10.87 6.20
C ALA A 38 -2.28 -11.61 6.12
N VAL A 39 -2.70 -12.06 4.94
CA VAL A 39 -3.93 -12.86 4.77
C VAL A 39 -3.89 -14.13 5.60
N LYS A 40 -2.77 -14.87 5.54
CA LYS A 40 -2.58 -16.09 6.34
C LYS A 40 -2.66 -15.81 7.84
N ALA A 41 -2.06 -14.71 8.31
CA ALA A 41 -2.08 -14.33 9.72
C ALA A 41 -3.49 -13.92 10.20
N MET A 42 -4.30 -13.33 9.32
CA MET A 42 -5.70 -12.98 9.61
C MET A 42 -6.64 -14.20 9.54
N GLY A 43 -6.19 -15.35 9.03
CA GLY A 43 -7.04 -16.54 8.85
C GLY A 43 -8.20 -16.33 7.87
N ALA A 44 -8.11 -15.32 6.99
CA ALA A 44 -9.18 -14.93 6.08
C ALA A 44 -9.00 -15.52 4.67
N ALA A 45 -10.10 -15.71 3.95
CA ALA A 45 -10.04 -16.03 2.53
C ALA A 45 -9.65 -14.78 1.72
N LYS A 46 -8.95 -14.98 0.60
CA LYS A 46 -8.58 -13.89 -0.32
C LYS A 46 -9.81 -13.15 -0.88
N SER A 47 -10.91 -13.88 -1.10
CA SER A 47 -12.20 -13.34 -1.57
C SER A 47 -12.86 -12.37 -0.59
N GLU A 48 -12.57 -12.55 0.70
CA GLU A 48 -13.10 -11.76 1.83
C GLU A 48 -12.09 -10.71 2.32
N THR A 49 -10.92 -10.64 1.66
CA THR A 49 -9.87 -9.68 2.00
C THR A 49 -9.87 -8.52 1.01
N LEU A 50 -9.53 -7.33 1.51
CA LEU A 50 -9.32 -6.12 0.71
C LEU A 50 -7.96 -5.54 1.03
N VAL A 51 -7.20 -5.15 0.00
CA VAL A 51 -5.97 -4.36 0.18
C VAL A 51 -6.29 -2.90 -0.09
N VAL A 52 -5.99 -2.03 0.87
CA VAL A 52 -6.20 -0.58 0.77
C VAL A 52 -4.84 0.12 0.82
N GLY A 53 -4.56 0.98 -0.15
CA GLY A 53 -3.30 1.73 -0.21
C GLY A 53 -3.36 2.87 -1.21
N ASP A 54 -2.37 3.76 -1.18
CA ASP A 54 -2.34 5.00 -1.96
C ASP A 54 -1.43 4.94 -3.19
N GLN A 55 -0.58 3.90 -3.25
CA GLN A 55 0.42 3.71 -4.28
C GLN A 55 0.02 2.56 -5.24
N ILE A 56 -0.07 2.88 -6.54
CA ILE A 56 -0.48 1.90 -7.55
C ILE A 56 0.60 0.83 -7.75
N PHE A 57 1.85 1.25 -7.92
CA PHE A 57 2.98 0.36 -8.20
C PHE A 57 3.49 -0.44 -6.99
N THR A 58 2.84 -0.34 -5.85
CA THR A 58 3.17 -1.14 -4.67
C THR A 58 1.92 -1.81 -4.14
N ASP A 59 1.00 -1.09 -3.50
CA ASP A 59 -0.15 -1.66 -2.80
C ASP A 59 -1.16 -2.30 -3.76
N VAL A 60 -1.60 -1.54 -4.77
CA VAL A 60 -2.58 -2.03 -5.75
C VAL A 60 -1.99 -3.19 -6.55
N MET A 61 -0.75 -3.06 -7.01
CA MET A 61 -0.07 -4.13 -7.75
C MET A 61 0.11 -5.38 -6.89
N ALA A 62 0.54 -5.25 -5.64
CA ALA A 62 0.73 -6.41 -4.75
C ALA A 62 -0.60 -7.11 -4.44
N GLY A 63 -1.68 -6.37 -4.23
CA GLY A 63 -3.01 -6.94 -4.00
C GLY A 63 -3.55 -7.65 -5.24
N ASN A 64 -3.48 -7.01 -6.41
CA ASN A 64 -3.93 -7.59 -7.68
C ASN A 64 -3.13 -8.86 -8.04
N LEU A 65 -1.80 -8.84 -7.90
CA LEU A 65 -0.95 -10.01 -8.11
C LEU A 65 -1.23 -11.12 -7.10
N ALA A 66 -1.65 -10.78 -5.88
CA ALA A 66 -2.05 -11.75 -4.86
C ALA A 66 -3.45 -12.33 -5.11
N GLY A 67 -4.20 -11.83 -6.10
CA GLY A 67 -5.59 -12.22 -6.37
C GLY A 67 -6.59 -11.68 -5.36
N ILE A 68 -6.30 -10.50 -4.79
CA ILE A 68 -7.11 -9.84 -3.76
C ILE A 68 -7.62 -8.52 -4.33
N ARG A 69 -8.89 -8.18 -4.02
CA ARG A 69 -9.48 -6.90 -4.43
C ARG A 69 -8.71 -5.73 -3.79
N THR A 70 -8.51 -4.67 -4.57
CA THR A 70 -7.73 -3.51 -4.14
C THR A 70 -8.56 -2.24 -4.18
N VAL A 71 -8.30 -1.33 -3.22
CA VAL A 71 -8.85 0.02 -3.19
C VAL A 71 -7.69 0.99 -3.14
N LEU A 72 -7.64 1.84 -4.17
CA LEU A 72 -6.69 2.94 -4.25
C LEU A 72 -7.26 4.17 -3.56
N VAL A 73 -6.57 4.69 -2.54
CA VAL A 73 -6.96 5.93 -1.84
C VAL A 73 -6.05 7.09 -2.23
N GLU A 74 -6.50 8.32 -1.98
CA GLU A 74 -5.69 9.53 -2.16
C GLU A 74 -4.42 9.50 -1.30
N PRO A 75 -3.24 9.89 -1.84
CA PRO A 75 -2.00 9.87 -1.09
C PRO A 75 -1.97 11.03 -0.11
N PHE A 76 -1.60 10.76 1.14
CA PHE A 76 -1.55 11.77 2.19
C PHE A 76 -0.30 12.66 2.09
N HIS A 77 0.82 12.15 1.59
CA HIS A 77 2.04 12.93 1.36
C HIS A 77 2.63 12.65 -0.02
N LEU A 78 2.87 13.72 -0.75
CA LEU A 78 3.55 13.68 -2.04
C LEU A 78 5.07 13.72 -1.82
N GLU A 79 5.73 12.57 -1.96
CA GLU A 79 7.20 12.52 -1.97
C GLU A 79 7.76 13.28 -3.18
N LYS A 80 8.72 14.18 -2.93
CA LYS A 80 9.29 15.10 -3.94
C LYS A 80 10.42 14.49 -4.78
N THR A 81 10.77 13.23 -4.55
CA THR A 81 11.90 12.56 -5.24
C THR A 81 11.65 12.45 -6.75
N TRP A 82 12.67 12.66 -7.57
CA TRP A 82 12.56 12.65 -9.04
C TRP A 82 11.99 11.34 -9.61
N THR A 83 12.37 10.20 -9.05
CA THR A 83 11.80 8.88 -9.41
C THR A 83 10.29 8.79 -9.14
N PHE A 84 9.82 9.46 -8.09
CA PHE A 84 8.41 9.56 -7.74
C PHE A 84 7.65 10.46 -8.73
N ARG A 85 8.28 11.57 -9.18
CA ARG A 85 7.72 12.44 -10.23
C ARG A 85 7.48 11.68 -11.54
N LEU A 86 8.41 10.80 -11.92
CA LEU A 86 8.25 9.97 -13.12
C LEU A 86 7.07 8.99 -12.98
N LYS A 87 6.98 8.27 -11.85
CA LYS A 87 5.87 7.35 -11.57
C LYS A 87 4.51 8.07 -11.58
N ARG A 88 4.43 9.26 -10.97
CA ARG A 88 3.20 10.08 -10.99
C ARG A 88 2.78 10.48 -12.39
N ARG A 89 3.72 10.81 -13.28
CA ARG A 89 3.39 11.16 -14.66
C ARG A 89 2.77 9.98 -15.42
N VAL A 90 3.30 8.78 -15.19
CA VAL A 90 2.72 7.55 -15.75
C VAL A 90 1.35 7.27 -15.12
N GLU A 91 1.21 7.41 -13.79
CA GLU A 91 -0.07 7.18 -13.11
C GLU A 91 -1.15 8.18 -13.55
N SER A 92 -0.81 9.45 -13.72
CA SER A 92 -1.74 10.50 -14.15
C SER A 92 -2.26 10.24 -15.58
N VAL A 93 -1.40 9.76 -16.48
CA VAL A 93 -1.78 9.44 -17.87
C VAL A 93 -2.61 8.16 -17.94
N VAL A 94 -2.24 7.11 -17.21
CA VAL A 94 -2.90 5.80 -17.31
C VAL A 94 -4.18 5.74 -16.47
N PHE A 95 -4.18 6.33 -15.29
CA PHE A 95 -5.29 6.26 -14.33
C PHE A 95 -6.09 7.56 -14.21
N HIS A 96 -5.85 8.55 -15.09
CA HIS A 96 -6.54 9.85 -15.12
C HIS A 96 -6.60 10.53 -13.74
N ARG A 97 -5.54 10.34 -12.94
CA ARG A 97 -5.49 10.83 -11.57
C ARG A 97 -4.94 12.26 -11.58
N ASP A 98 -5.75 13.17 -11.04
CA ASP A 98 -5.43 14.59 -10.94
C ASP A 98 -4.64 14.86 -9.65
N TYR A 99 -3.31 14.83 -9.75
CA TYR A 99 -2.43 15.11 -8.62
C TYR A 99 -2.33 16.59 -8.26
N SER A 100 -2.88 17.49 -9.10
CA SER A 100 -2.82 18.95 -8.90
C SER A 100 -3.56 19.38 -7.63
N LYS A 101 -4.64 18.67 -7.28
CA LYS A 101 -5.48 18.94 -6.10
C LYS A 101 -4.85 18.49 -4.78
N LEU A 102 -3.76 17.74 -4.83
CA LEU A 102 -3.08 17.19 -3.66
C LEU A 102 -1.91 18.06 -3.18
N GLU A 103 -1.49 19.06 -3.95
CA GLU A 103 -0.43 20.01 -3.57
C GLU A 103 -0.93 21.18 -2.69
N GLU A 104 -2.25 21.33 -2.52
CA GLU A 104 -2.89 22.46 -1.80
C GLU A 104 -3.26 22.19 -0.33
N LYS A 105 -2.86 21.06 0.28
CA LYS A 105 -3.07 20.77 1.71
C LYS A 105 -1.76 20.67 2.47
#